data_AF-A0A379WWE1-F1
#
_entry.id   AF-A0A379WWE1-F1
#
_cell.length_a   1.000
_cell.length_b   1.000
_cell.length_c   1.000
_cell.angle_alpha   90.00
_cell.angle_beta   90.00
_cell.angle_gamma   90.00
#
_symmetry.space_group_name_H-M   'P 1'
#
loop_
_entity.id
_entity.type
_entity.pdbx_description
1 polymer ?
#
loop_
_entity_poly.entity_id
_entity_poly.type
_entity_poly.pdbx_seq_one_letter_code
_entity_poly.pdbx_strand_id
1 'polypeptide(L)' 'MKLFFSHFLRLIILLVLVAAGTFILLSFSPVDPIRAYIGNDLLHVPPEQYARIAARWGLDQPLWERFGHWFLASAPG' A
#
# COMPACT_ATOMS: atom_id res chain seq x y z
N MET A 1 -30.16 11.99 -14.26
CA MET A 1 -28.97 12.51 -13.54
C MET A 1 -28.72 11.82 -12.19
N LYS A 2 -29.74 11.60 -11.33
CA LYS A 2 -29.58 10.90 -10.02
C LYS A 2 -28.99 9.47 -10.11
N LEU A 3 -29.36 8.71 -11.14
CA LEU A 3 -28.93 7.31 -11.30
C LEU A 3 -27.42 7.21 -11.57
N PHE A 4 -26.89 8.03 -12.48
CA PHE A 4 -25.45 8.09 -12.79
C PHE A 4 -24.60 8.51 -11.59
N PHE A 5 -25.05 9.48 -10.80
CA PHE A 5 -24.34 9.91 -9.60
C PHE A 5 -24.30 8.80 -8.53
N SER A 6 -25.40 8.07 -8.34
CA SER A 6 -25.45 6.92 -7.43
C SER A 6 -24.48 5.81 -7.85
N HIS A 7 -24.44 5.48 -9.15
CA HIS A 7 -23.50 4.49 -9.65
C HIS A 7 -22.04 4.91 -9.52
N PHE A 8 -21.74 6.19 -9.78
CA PHE A 8 -20.38 6.73 -9.62
C PHE A 8 -19.94 6.73 -8.15
N LEU A 9 -20.81 7.16 -7.23
CA LEU A 9 -20.52 7.13 -5.80
C LEU A 9 -20.32 5.68 -5.31
N ARG A 10 -21.17 4.75 -5.76
CA ARG A 10 -21.02 3.31 -5.46
C ARG A 10 -19.69 2.76 -5.95
N LEU A 11 -19.25 3.15 -7.16
CA LEU A 11 -17.96 2.77 -7.71
C LEU A 11 -16.81 3.28 -6.83
N ILE A 12 -16.84 4.56 -6.44
CA ILE A 12 -15.81 5.13 -5.55
C ILE A 12 -15.75 4.37 -4.23
N ILE A 13 -16.90 4.11 -3.60
CA ILE A 13 -16.96 3.37 -2.33
C ILE A 13 -16.40 1.96 -2.50
N LEU A 14 -16.77 1.25 -3.58
CA LEU A 14 -16.23 -0.08 -3.89
C LEU A 14 -14.70 -0.05 -4.05
N LEU A 15 -14.16 0.92 -4.79
CA LEU A 15 -12.72 1.05 -4.97
C LEU A 15 -11.99 1.32 -3.65
N VAL A 16 -12.53 2.21 -2.81
CA VAL A 16 -11.95 2.50 -1.49
C VAL A 16 -12.00 1.25 -0.59
N LEU A 17 -13.11 0.52 -0.58
CA LEU A 17 -13.24 -0.72 0.20
C LEU A 17 -12.27 -1.81 -0.26
N VAL A 18 -12.11 -2.00 -1.57
CA VAL A 18 -11.17 -2.97 -2.14
C VAL A 18 -9.73 -2.58 -1.82
N ALA A 19 -9.39 -1.30 -1.95
CA ALA A 19 -8.06 -0.80 -1.61
C ALA A 19 -7.76 -0.98 -0.11
N ALA A 20 -8.67 -0.55 0.78
CA ALA A 20 -8.53 -0.74 2.22
C ALA A 20 -8.42 -2.22 2.59
N GLY A 21 -9.28 -3.07 2.02
CA GLY A 21 -9.22 -4.53 2.22
C GLY A 21 -7.88 -5.13 1.80
N THR A 22 -7.33 -4.69 0.67
CA THR A 22 -6.01 -5.13 0.19
C THR A 22 -4.90 -4.72 1.15
N PHE A 23 -4.91 -3.48 1.65
CA PHE A 23 -3.93 -2.99 2.62
C PHE A 23 -4.01 -3.72 3.97
N ILE A 24 -5.22 -4.04 4.42
CA ILE A 24 -5.44 -4.84 5.63
C ILE A 24 -4.88 -6.25 5.43
N LEU A 25 -5.23 -6.91 4.33
CA LEU A 25 -4.73 -8.25 4.00
C LEU A 25 -3.21 -8.29 3.90
N LEU A 26 -2.59 -7.28 3.28
CA LEU A 26 -1.14 -7.15 3.22
C LEU A 26 -0.51 -6.97 4.60
N SER A 27 -1.18 -6.27 5.52
CA SER A 27 -0.68 -6.08 6.89
C SER A 27 -0.71 -7.36 7.72
N PHE A 28 -1.67 -8.24 7.45
CA PHE A 28 -1.73 -9.57 8.05
C PHE A 28 -0.94 -10.63 7.26
N SER A 29 -0.37 -10.25 6.11
CA SER A 29 0.37 -11.18 5.28
C SER A 29 1.71 -11.54 5.95
N PRO A 30 2.07 -12.83 6.04
CA PRO A 30 3.40 -13.23 6.49
C PRO A 30 4.50 -12.90 5.45
N VAL A 31 4.10 -12.43 4.26
CA VAL A 31 5.03 -12.05 3.19
C VAL A 31 5.62 -10.69 3.47
N ASP A 32 6.93 -10.67 3.70
CA ASP A 32 7.71 -9.45 3.77
C ASP A 32 7.84 -8.84 2.36
N PRO A 33 7.33 -7.61 2.13
CA PRO A 33 7.32 -6.99 0.81
C PRO A 33 8.72 -6.65 0.28
N ILE A 34 9.66 -6.34 1.16
CA ILE A 34 11.06 -6.10 0.76
C ILE A 34 11.65 -7.41 0.26
N ARG A 35 11.36 -8.51 0.96
CA ARG A 35 11.83 -9.83 0.54
C ARG A 35 11.19 -10.32 -0.76
N ALA A 36 9.89 -10.08 -0.92
CA ALA A 36 9.18 -10.43 -2.14
C ALA A 36 9.69 -9.65 -3.36
N TYR A 37 10.12 -8.40 -3.17
CA TYR A 37 10.64 -7.56 -4.26
C TYR A 37 12.10 -7.86 -4.60
N ILE A 38 12.96 -8.03 -3.59
CA ILE A 38 14.41 -8.24 -3.78
C ILE A 38 14.73 -9.73 -4.08
N GLY A 39 13.88 -10.67 -3.66
CA GLY A 39 14.04 -12.09 -3.97
C GLY A 39 15.31 -12.68 -3.35
N ASN A 40 16.10 -13.40 -4.15
CA ASN A 40 17.28 -14.15 -3.66
C ASN A 40 18.49 -13.26 -3.36
N ASP A 41 18.48 -11.98 -3.75
CA ASP A 41 19.56 -11.01 -3.49
C ASP A 41 19.58 -10.49 -2.05
N LEU A 42 18.59 -10.84 -1.24
CA LEU A 42 18.53 -10.51 0.19
C LEU A 42 19.72 -11.03 0.99
N LEU A 43 20.37 -12.10 0.52
CA LEU A 43 21.56 -12.68 1.18
C LEU A 43 22.75 -11.70 1.21
N HIS A 44 22.74 -10.65 0.38
CA HIS A 44 23.79 -9.65 0.31
C HIS A 44 23.38 -8.28 0.89
N VAL A 45 22.16 -8.13 1.40
CA VAL A 45 21.69 -6.83 1.93
C VAL A 45 22.00 -6.74 3.43
N PRO A 46 22.93 -5.89 3.86
CA PRO A 46 23.17 -5.68 5.28
C PRO A 46 21.89 -5.17 5.97
N PRO A 47 21.65 -5.54 7.25
CA PRO A 47 20.44 -5.15 7.98
C PRO A 47 20.21 -3.63 8.03
N GLU A 48 21.29 -2.84 8.03
CA GLU A 48 21.20 -1.37 7.94
C GLU A 48 20.64 -0.88 6.61
N GLN A 49 20.96 -1.55 5.51
CA GLN A 49 20.42 -1.22 4.19
C GLN A 49 18.95 -1.64 4.08
N TYR A 50 18.58 -2.76 4.70
CA TYR A 50 17.19 -3.17 4.82
C TYR A 50 16.35 -2.11 5.55
N ALA A 51 16.81 -1.61 6.70
CA ALA A 51 16.13 -0.55 7.44
C ALA A 51 15.99 0.75 6.62
N ARG A 52 17.01 1.12 5.84
CA ARG A 52 16.94 2.27 4.92
C ARG A 52 15.91 2.08 3.80
N ILE A 53 15.78 0.86 3.28
CA ILE A 53 14.76 0.53 2.27
C ILE A 53 13.36 0.59 2.90
N ALA A 54 13.18 0.02 4.09
CA ALA A 54 11.92 0.07 4.82
C ALA A 54 11.46 1.52 5.07
N ALA A 55 12.35 2.37 5.59
CA ALA A 55 12.07 3.79 5.81
C ALA A 55 11.76 4.54 4.51
N ARG A 56 12.52 4.27 3.44
CA ARG A 56 12.28 4.89 2.12
C ARG A 56 10.94 4.50 1.52
N TRP A 57 10.48 3.27 1.77
CA TRP A 57 9.19 2.77 1.28
C TRP A 57 8.04 3.03 2.26
N GLY A 58 8.31 3.69 3.39
CA GLY A 58 7.33 3.97 4.43
C GLY A 58 6.77 2.70 5.10
N LEU A 59 7.51 1.59 5.08
CA LEU A 59 7.10 0.32 5.70
C LEU A 59 7.15 0.38 7.23
N ASP A 60 7.90 1.33 7.77
CA ASP A 60 7.99 1.71 9.18
C ASP A 60 6.81 2.58 9.65
N GLN A 61 6.02 3.12 8.72
CA GLN A 61 4.85 3.95 9.03
C GLN A 61 3.61 3.11 9.31
N PRO A 62 2.68 3.62 10.12
CA PRO A 62 1.42 2.95 10.37
C PRO A 62 0.54 2.84 9.10
N LEU A 63 -0.36 1.86 9.10
CA LEU A 63 -1.13 1.48 7.93
C LEU A 63 -1.95 2.64 7.32
N TRP A 64 -2.52 3.50 8.17
CA TRP A 64 -3.32 4.64 7.73
C TRP A 64 -2.48 5.72 7.02
N GLU A 65 -1.24 5.96 7.48
CA GLU A 65 -0.32 6.89 6.83
C GLU A 65 0.10 6.35 5.46
N ARG A 66 0.45 5.05 5.39
CA ARG A 66 0.81 4.37 4.13
C ARG A 66 -0.34 4.41 3.12
N PHE A 67 -1.56 4.15 3.58
CA PHE A 67 -2.76 4.23 2.73
C PHE A 67 -3.02 5.67 2.27
N GLY A 68 -2.91 6.66 3.16
CA GLY A 68 -3.06 8.08 2.83
C GLY A 68 -2.04 8.56 1.80
N HIS A 69 -0.76 8.20 1.99
CA HIS A 69 0.30 8.52 1.03
C HIS A 69 0.06 7.88 -0.34
N TRP A 70 -0.36 6.61 -0.38
CA TRP A 70 -0.71 5.94 -1.63
C TRP A 70 -1.90 6.63 -2.33
N PHE A 71 -2.95 6.95 -1.58
CA PHE A 71 -4.15 7.58 -2.12
C PHE A 71 -3.85 8.98 -2.67
N LEU A 72 -3.09 9.80 -1.94
CA LEU A 72 -2.66 11.14 -2.37
C LEU A 72 -1.68 11.10 -3.54
N ALA A 73 -0.74 10.15 -3.56
CA ALA A 73 0.18 9.98 -4.69
C ALA A 73 -0.52 9.53 -5.98
N SER A 74 -1.66 8.83 -5.86
CA SER A 74 -2.50 8.43 -6.99
C SER A 74 -3.43 9.55 -7.50
N ALA A 75 -3.59 10.62 -6.72
CA ALA A 75 -4.34 11.79 -7.16
C ALA A 75 -3.49 12.57 -8.17
N PRO A 76 -4.05 12.97 -9.33
CA PRO A 76 -3.31 13.82 -10.26
C PRO A 76 -2.96 15.14 -9.56
N GLY A 77 -1.66 15.43 -9.45
CA GLY A 77 -1.14 16.74 -9.08
C GLY A 77 -1.27 17.73 -10.21
#